data_AF-A0A954D745-F1
#
_entry.id   AF-A0A954D745-F1
#
_cell.length_a   1.000
_cell.length_b   1.000
_cell.length_c   1.000
_cell.angle_alpha   90.00
_cell.angle_beta   90.00
_cell.angle_gamma   90.00
#
_symmetry.space_group_name_H-M   'P 1'
#
loop_
_entity.id
_entity.type
_entity.pdbx_description
1 polymer ?
#
loop_
_entity_poly.entity_id
_entity_poly.type
_entity_poly.pdbx_seq_one_letter_code
_entity_poly.pdbx_strand_id
1 'polypeptide(L)'
;LLEITETSDGHLFEIDPIDPGTSQTTVFVPADVVIALEEGGRIPRDTLAERVTCHVLTVTLDLDPADPTRSTGGRVIGDTFSGTVESIDRAAGRILVDGAWWSVDPLAEIIDLRGTQTASSFAQIEVGDRVTGYGLLACPGDAIHGTAFVILLLPSPSDGGEGCGHGYWKQSQHFDAWPTPYPPDLPFDEVFDDTFPGKSLVEVLQLPGGGLHALGRAAVAALLNAASPDVDYPLTADEVIQMFDDAVPGGGLQATKNELEALNDAGCPLN
;
A
#
# COMPACT_ATOMS: atom_id res chain seq x y z
N LEU A 1 18.58 3.49 8.15
CA LEU A 1 19.38 2.54 7.35
C LEU A 1 18.38 1.70 6.54
N LEU A 2 18.77 1.11 5.41
CA LEU A 2 18.03 -0.04 4.85
C LEU A 2 18.79 -1.26 5.34
N GLU A 3 18.26 -1.95 6.35
CA GLU A 3 18.88 -3.17 6.85
C GLU A 3 18.22 -4.35 6.14
N ILE A 4 19.04 -5.13 5.43
CA ILE A 4 18.60 -6.29 4.68
C ILE A 4 18.96 -7.51 5.51
N THR A 5 17.94 -8.22 5.99
CA THR A 5 18.11 -9.48 6.71
C THR A 5 17.76 -10.64 5.79
N GLU A 6 18.72 -11.50 5.51
CA GLU A 6 18.46 -12.77 4.83
C GLU A 6 17.81 -13.75 5.80
N THR A 7 16.69 -14.35 5.40
CA THR A 7 15.97 -15.40 6.15
C THR A 7 15.99 -16.71 5.38
N SER A 8 15.57 -17.82 6.00
CA SER A 8 15.47 -19.12 5.33
C SER A 8 14.49 -19.13 4.14
N ASP A 9 13.54 -18.19 4.11
CA ASP A 9 12.38 -18.20 3.22
C ASP A 9 12.28 -16.91 2.36
N GLY A 10 13.20 -15.96 2.51
CA GLY A 10 13.19 -14.69 1.77
C GLY A 10 14.13 -13.61 2.30
N HIS A 11 14.01 -12.41 1.74
CA HIS A 11 14.70 -11.19 2.16
C HIS A 11 13.72 -10.29 2.93
N LEU A 12 14.17 -9.81 4.07
CA LEU A 12 13.40 -8.90 4.91
C LEU A 12 14.06 -7.52 4.86
N PHE A 13 13.30 -6.54 4.39
CA PHE A 13 13.74 -5.15 4.26
C PHE A 13 13.21 -4.36 5.45
N GLU A 14 14.09 -4.04 6.39
CA GLU A 14 13.79 -3.12 7.49
C GLU A 14 14.08 -1.69 7.05
N ILE A 15 13.01 -0.91 6.95
CA ILE A 15 13.09 0.50 6.62
C ILE A 15 13.04 1.29 7.92
N ASP A 16 14.19 1.78 8.38
CA ASP A 16 14.22 2.59 9.60
C ASP A 16 13.36 3.86 9.43
N PRO A 17 12.45 4.16 10.36
CA PRO A 17 11.82 5.45 10.42
C PRO A 17 12.87 6.53 10.71
N ILE A 18 12.81 7.66 10.00
CA ILE A 18 13.78 8.77 10.14
C ILE A 18 13.45 9.62 11.38
N ASP A 19 12.22 9.55 11.89
CA ASP A 19 11.79 10.25 13.10
C ASP A 19 11.48 9.24 14.22
N PRO A 20 11.95 9.46 15.47
CA PRO A 20 11.57 8.64 16.61
C PRO A 20 10.09 8.91 16.93
N GLY A 21 9.20 8.13 16.30
CA GLY A 21 7.75 8.30 16.36
C GLY A 21 6.99 7.87 15.10
N THR A 22 7.67 7.50 14.01
CA THR A 22 7.04 6.86 12.85
C THR A 22 7.20 5.34 12.93
N SER A 23 6.17 4.59 12.53
CA SER A 23 6.19 3.12 12.54
C SER A 23 7.14 2.58 11.47
N GLN A 24 7.90 1.55 11.84
CA GLN A 24 8.81 0.86 10.94
C GLN A 24 7.99 0.03 9.95
N THR A 25 8.28 0.14 8.65
CA THR A 25 7.65 -0.73 7.63
C THR A 25 8.62 -1.83 7.26
N THR A 26 8.17 -3.08 7.41
CA THR A 26 8.92 -4.27 7.01
C THR A 26 8.32 -4.81 5.72
N VAL A 27 9.13 -4.94 4.68
CA VAL A 27 8.71 -5.55 3.41
C VAL A 27 9.36 -6.92 3.31
N PHE A 28 8.55 -7.98 3.19
CA PHE A 28 9.03 -9.35 3.01
C PHE A 28 9.03 -9.71 1.52
N VAL A 29 10.14 -10.22 1.02
CA VAL A 29 10.28 -10.69 -0.37
C VAL A 29 10.71 -12.16 -0.37
N PRO A 30 9.94 -13.09 -0.97
CA PRO A 30 10.26 -14.53 -0.98
C PRO A 30 11.61 -14.88 -1.64
N ALA A 31 12.26 -15.96 -1.19
CA ALA A 31 13.62 -16.36 -1.63
C ALA A 31 13.72 -16.84 -3.08
N ASP A 32 12.59 -17.17 -3.71
CA ASP A 32 12.49 -17.53 -5.13
C ASP A 32 12.37 -16.32 -6.06
N VAL A 33 12.17 -15.12 -5.50
CA VAL A 33 12.27 -13.86 -6.23
C VAL A 33 13.73 -13.52 -6.43
N VAL A 34 14.25 -13.78 -7.64
CA VAL A 34 15.56 -13.28 -8.05
C VAL A 34 15.44 -11.77 -8.25
N ILE A 35 15.68 -11.01 -7.19
CA ILE A 35 15.90 -9.57 -7.32
C ILE A 35 17.29 -9.40 -7.93
N ALA A 36 17.34 -9.17 -9.24
CA ALA A 36 18.56 -8.70 -9.88
C ALA A 36 18.76 -7.23 -9.49
N LEU A 37 19.15 -6.97 -8.24
CA LEU A 37 19.83 -5.73 -7.87
C LEU A 37 21.26 -5.85 -8.40
N GLU A 38 21.42 -5.82 -9.73
CA GLU A 38 22.71 -5.46 -10.30
C GLU A 38 22.96 -3.99 -9.93
N GLU A 39 23.63 -3.81 -8.79
CA GLU A 39 24.09 -2.53 -8.27
C GLU A 39 22.98 -1.49 -8.02
N GLY A 40 22.05 -1.81 -7.11
CA GLY A 40 21.19 -0.88 -6.36
C GLY A 40 20.64 0.33 -7.14
N GLY A 41 19.36 0.28 -7.53
CA GLY A 41 18.63 1.33 -8.26
C GLY A 41 19.25 2.74 -8.16
N ARG A 42 20.01 3.13 -9.19
CA ARG A 42 20.74 4.40 -9.23
C ARG A 42 19.87 5.47 -9.89
N ILE A 43 19.47 6.51 -9.15
CA ILE A 43 18.93 7.73 -9.75
C ILE A 43 20.08 8.75 -9.90
N PRO A 44 20.45 9.16 -11.13
CA PRO A 44 21.52 10.14 -11.32
C PRO A 44 21.20 11.47 -10.62
N ARG A 45 22.22 12.07 -9.98
CA ARG A 45 22.09 13.35 -9.27
C ARG A 45 21.50 14.47 -10.14
N ASP A 46 21.86 14.49 -11.42
CA ASP A 46 21.37 15.49 -12.38
C ASP A 46 19.87 15.29 -12.69
N THR A 47 19.42 14.03 -12.80
CA THR A 47 17.98 13.68 -12.95
C THR A 47 17.16 14.12 -11.74
N LEU A 48 17.73 14.00 -10.54
CA LEU A 48 17.09 14.48 -9.32
C LEU A 48 17.08 16.02 -9.28
N ALA A 49 18.20 16.67 -9.59
CA ALA A 49 18.33 18.13 -9.56
C ALA A 49 17.41 18.85 -10.57
N GLU A 50 17.16 18.24 -11.74
CA GLU A 50 16.22 18.76 -12.73
C GLU A 50 14.75 18.66 -12.30
N ARG A 51 14.42 17.72 -11.41
CA ARG A 51 13.03 17.40 -11.02
C ARG A 51 12.62 17.97 -9.65
N VAL A 52 13.57 18.47 -8.84
CA VAL A 52 13.36 18.99 -7.46
C VAL A 52 13.17 20.52 -7.43
N THR A 53 12.81 21.16 -8.55
CA THR A 53 12.87 22.63 -8.67
C THR A 53 11.83 23.43 -7.85
N CYS A 54 10.77 22.81 -7.33
CA CYS A 54 9.65 23.53 -6.71
C CYS A 54 9.18 23.00 -5.33
N HIS A 55 9.67 21.84 -4.89
CA HIS A 55 9.31 21.23 -3.60
C HIS A 55 10.56 21.07 -2.71
N VAL A 56 10.42 21.31 -1.41
CA VAL A 56 11.47 20.96 -0.44
C VAL A 56 11.36 19.47 -0.18
N LEU A 57 12.28 18.71 -0.77
CA LEU A 57 12.35 17.27 -0.69
C LEU A 57 13.44 16.84 0.28
N THR A 58 13.09 16.01 1.26
CA THR A 58 14.08 15.33 2.11
C THR A 58 14.52 14.05 1.41
N VAL A 59 15.57 14.16 0.61
CA VAL A 59 16.24 13.01 0.00
C VAL A 59 17.53 12.76 0.76
N THR A 60 17.69 11.56 1.33
CA THR A 60 18.97 11.13 1.89
C THR A 60 19.74 10.43 0.80
N LEU A 61 20.82 11.04 0.34
CA LEU A 61 21.73 10.45 -0.64
C LEU A 61 22.96 9.92 0.09
N ASP A 62 23.19 8.61 -0.01
CA ASP A 62 24.48 8.02 0.30
C ASP A 62 25.39 8.27 -0.91
N LEU A 63 26.50 8.95 -0.70
CA LEU A 63 27.47 9.29 -1.73
C LEU A 63 28.58 8.24 -1.76
N ASP A 64 29.05 7.91 -2.97
CA ASP A 64 30.21 7.05 -3.15
C ASP A 64 31.44 7.72 -2.51
N PRO A 65 32.06 7.09 -1.50
CA PRO A 65 33.24 7.66 -0.86
C PRO A 65 34.45 7.72 -1.80
N ALA A 66 34.48 6.95 -2.89
CA ALA A 66 35.52 6.98 -3.92
C ALA A 66 35.25 8.01 -5.02
N ASP A 67 33.99 8.39 -5.25
CA ASP A 67 33.58 9.44 -6.18
C ASP A 67 32.35 10.21 -5.65
N PRO A 68 32.52 11.33 -4.94
CA PRO A 68 31.41 12.06 -4.33
C PRO A 68 30.47 12.77 -5.33
N THR A 69 30.72 12.63 -6.64
CA THR A 69 29.77 13.01 -7.70
C THR A 69 28.74 11.90 -7.98
N ARG A 70 28.95 10.69 -7.45
CA ARG A 70 28.10 9.51 -7.61
C ARG A 70 27.43 9.14 -6.29
N SER A 71 26.18 8.69 -6.36
CA SER A 71 25.44 8.15 -5.22
C SER A 71 25.53 6.63 -5.21
N THR A 72 25.78 6.03 -4.04
CA THR A 72 25.76 4.57 -3.81
C THR A 72 24.38 4.05 -3.43
N GLY A 73 23.45 4.96 -3.17
CA GLY A 73 22.08 4.69 -2.76
C GLY A 73 21.39 6.00 -2.40
N GLY A 74 20.09 6.09 -2.68
CA GLY A 74 19.28 7.26 -2.35
C GLY A 74 17.97 6.80 -1.76
N ARG A 75 17.62 7.34 -0.59
CA ARG A 75 16.29 7.18 -0.02
C ARG A 75 15.49 8.44 -0.30
N VAL A 76 14.48 8.29 -1.15
CA VAL A 76 13.43 9.27 -1.32
C VAL A 76 12.37 8.98 -0.25
N ILE A 77 12.11 9.93 0.64
CA ILE A 77 10.87 9.93 1.42
C ILE A 77 9.80 10.39 0.43
N GLY A 78 9.21 9.43 -0.28
CA GLY A 78 8.39 9.68 -1.47
C GLY A 78 6.93 9.96 -1.17
N ASP A 79 6.27 10.61 -2.12
CA ASP A 79 4.82 10.67 -2.18
C ASP A 79 4.31 9.33 -2.75
N THR A 80 3.26 8.77 -2.14
CA THR A 80 2.65 7.49 -2.53
C THR A 80 1.37 7.73 -3.30
N PHE A 81 1.05 6.86 -4.25
CA PHE A 81 -0.30 6.70 -4.80
C PHE A 81 -0.72 5.25 -4.81
N SER A 82 -2.01 5.01 -4.65
CA SER A 82 -2.62 3.68 -4.73
C SER A 82 -3.90 3.75 -5.52
N GLY A 83 -4.22 2.72 -6.30
CA GLY A 83 -5.48 2.65 -7.02
C GLY A 83 -5.49 1.67 -8.18
N THR A 84 -6.52 1.75 -9.01
CA THR A 84 -6.64 0.94 -10.23
C THR A 84 -6.16 1.72 -11.43
N VAL A 85 -5.41 1.07 -12.33
CA VAL A 85 -4.95 1.66 -13.59
C VAL A 85 -6.16 1.84 -14.52
N GLU A 86 -6.57 3.09 -14.71
CA GLU A 86 -7.71 3.47 -15.54
C GLU A 86 -7.34 3.56 -17.03
N SER A 87 -6.10 3.97 -17.30
CA SER A 87 -5.59 4.18 -18.66
C SER A 87 -4.06 4.14 -18.69
N ILE A 88 -3.49 3.82 -19.84
CA ILE A 88 -2.03 3.75 -20.04
C ILE A 88 -1.64 4.46 -21.34
N ASP A 89 -0.71 5.41 -21.24
CA ASP A 89 0.00 5.97 -22.38
C ASP A 89 1.39 5.33 -22.47
N ARG A 90 1.48 4.23 -23.23
CA ARG A 90 2.72 3.47 -23.39
C ARG A 90 3.81 4.28 -24.11
N ALA A 91 3.44 5.21 -24.98
CA ALA A 91 4.41 6.03 -25.72
C ALA A 91 5.05 7.10 -24.82
N ALA A 92 4.27 7.65 -23.90
CA ALA A 92 4.75 8.63 -22.93
C ALA A 92 5.30 8.01 -21.63
N GLY A 93 5.13 6.70 -21.42
CA GLY A 93 5.51 6.03 -20.18
C GLY A 93 4.64 6.45 -19.00
N ARG A 94 3.32 6.53 -19.17
CA ARG A 94 2.40 7.05 -18.13
C ARG A 94 1.24 6.11 -17.85
N ILE A 95 0.77 6.13 -16.60
CA ILE A 95 -0.46 5.49 -16.14
C ILE A 95 -1.41 6.51 -15.53
N LEU A 96 -2.70 6.33 -15.72
CA LEU A 96 -3.76 7.09 -15.06
C LEU A 96 -4.26 6.27 -13.88
N VAL A 97 -4.15 6.80 -12.68
CA VAL A 97 -4.61 6.18 -11.43
C VAL A 97 -5.35 7.23 -10.62
N ASP A 98 -6.57 6.91 -10.19
CA ASP A 98 -7.47 7.81 -9.46
C ASP A 98 -7.62 9.19 -10.12
N GLY A 99 -7.87 9.17 -11.44
CA GLY A 99 -8.01 10.38 -12.25
C GLY A 99 -6.75 11.23 -12.43
N ALA A 100 -5.58 10.80 -11.95
CA ALA A 100 -4.32 11.52 -12.04
C ALA A 100 -3.26 10.77 -12.88
N TRP A 101 -2.62 11.48 -13.82
CA TRP A 101 -1.57 10.89 -14.66
C TRP A 101 -0.23 10.86 -13.92
N TRP A 102 0.34 9.67 -13.78
CA TRP A 102 1.67 9.42 -13.24
C TRP A 102 2.63 9.01 -14.36
N SER A 103 3.80 9.64 -14.41
CA SER A 103 4.91 9.17 -15.25
C SER A 103 5.59 8.00 -14.56
N VAL A 104 5.90 6.94 -15.28
CA VAL A 104 6.72 5.84 -14.79
C VAL A 104 8.13 6.07 -15.29
N ASP A 105 9.10 6.19 -14.38
CA ASP A 105 10.48 6.39 -14.77
C ASP A 105 10.96 5.18 -15.60
N PRO A 106 11.73 5.36 -16.68
CA PRO A 106 12.24 4.24 -17.47
C PRO A 106 13.10 3.25 -16.67
N LEU A 107 13.66 3.69 -15.53
CA LEU A 107 14.42 2.85 -14.61
C LEU A 107 13.61 2.42 -13.38
N ALA A 108 12.28 2.61 -13.40
CA ALA A 108 11.43 2.24 -12.28
C ALA A 108 11.50 0.73 -12.02
N GLU A 109 11.57 0.37 -10.75
CA GLU A 109 11.46 -1.02 -10.31
C GLU A 109 9.98 -1.40 -10.23
N ILE A 110 9.59 -2.46 -10.93
CA ILE A 110 8.20 -2.90 -10.98
C ILE A 110 8.12 -4.33 -10.46
N ILE A 111 7.38 -4.50 -9.37
CA ILE A 111 7.30 -5.75 -8.63
C ILE A 111 5.90 -6.33 -8.84
N ASP A 112 5.83 -7.55 -9.38
CA ASP A 112 4.56 -8.25 -9.60
C ASP A 112 4.17 -9.09 -8.39
N LEU A 113 3.14 -8.68 -7.67
CA LEU A 113 2.58 -9.41 -6.54
C LEU A 113 1.30 -10.16 -6.92
N ARG A 114 0.87 -10.15 -8.20
CA ARG A 114 -0.35 -10.85 -8.69
C ARG A 114 -0.23 -12.39 -8.69
N GLY A 115 0.84 -12.96 -8.14
CA GLY A 115 1.09 -14.41 -8.08
C GLY A 115 1.93 -14.97 -9.22
N THR A 116 2.41 -14.14 -10.16
CA THR A 116 3.42 -14.53 -11.15
C THR A 116 4.76 -13.91 -10.80
N GLN A 117 5.60 -14.64 -10.06
CA GLN A 117 6.94 -14.21 -9.61
C GLN A 117 7.97 -14.10 -10.76
N THR A 118 7.68 -13.30 -11.76
CA THR A 118 8.67 -12.90 -12.76
C THR A 118 8.79 -11.40 -12.73
N ALA A 119 10.03 -10.90 -12.70
CA ALA A 119 10.38 -9.49 -12.78
C ALA A 119 9.43 -8.74 -13.72
N SER A 120 8.75 -7.72 -13.19
CA SER A 120 7.78 -6.96 -13.97
C SER A 120 8.43 -5.75 -14.62
N SER A 121 7.87 -5.34 -15.74
CA SER A 121 8.28 -4.19 -16.51
C SER A 121 7.05 -3.34 -16.82
N PHE A 122 7.27 -2.09 -17.22
CA PHE A 122 6.18 -1.17 -17.56
C PHE A 122 5.25 -1.72 -18.66
N ALA A 123 5.76 -2.63 -19.50
CA ALA A 123 4.99 -3.28 -20.54
C ALA A 123 3.94 -4.28 -20.01
N GLN A 124 4.08 -4.77 -18.77
CA GLN A 124 3.20 -5.75 -18.14
C GLN A 124 2.11 -5.14 -17.25
N ILE A 125 2.12 -3.81 -17.08
CA ILE A 125 1.04 -3.08 -16.42
C ILE A 125 -0.12 -2.97 -17.41
N GLU A 126 -1.29 -3.45 -17.03
CA GLU A 126 -2.51 -3.45 -17.82
C GLU A 126 -3.60 -2.59 -17.20
N VAL A 127 -4.54 -2.12 -18.02
CA VAL A 127 -5.73 -1.41 -17.53
C VAL A 127 -6.54 -2.36 -16.65
N GLY A 128 -6.89 -1.92 -15.45
CA GLY A 128 -7.53 -2.74 -14.42
C GLY A 128 -6.57 -3.32 -13.38
N ASP A 129 -5.25 -3.25 -13.60
CA ASP A 129 -4.28 -3.62 -12.56
C ASP A 129 -4.44 -2.71 -11.34
N ARG A 130 -4.37 -3.30 -10.15
CA ARG A 130 -4.22 -2.54 -8.92
C ARG A 130 -2.75 -2.27 -8.68
N VAL A 131 -2.44 -1.04 -8.32
CA VAL A 131 -1.07 -0.60 -8.15
C VAL A 131 -0.91 0.27 -6.92
N THR A 132 0.24 0.13 -6.26
CA THR A 132 0.78 1.13 -5.35
C THR A 132 2.11 1.60 -5.91
N GLY A 133 2.24 2.91 -6.10
CA GLY A 133 3.45 3.52 -6.63
C GLY A 133 4.07 4.50 -5.65
N TYR A 134 5.40 4.50 -5.63
CA TYR A 134 6.22 5.38 -4.81
C TYR A 134 7.01 6.31 -5.72
N GLY A 135 6.88 7.61 -5.48
CA GLY A 135 7.30 8.60 -6.45
C GLY A 135 7.62 9.99 -5.88
N LEU A 136 7.74 10.93 -6.81
CA LEU A 136 7.88 12.35 -6.55
C LEU A 136 6.75 13.11 -7.23
N LEU A 137 6.05 13.96 -6.50
CA LEU A 137 5.07 14.87 -7.10
C LEU A 137 5.74 15.86 -8.06
N ALA A 138 5.03 16.14 -9.16
CA ALA A 138 5.41 17.14 -10.13
C ALA A 138 5.14 18.56 -9.61
N CYS A 139 5.63 19.57 -10.32
CA CYS A 139 5.36 20.95 -9.95
C CYS A 139 3.92 21.34 -10.28
N PRO A 140 3.30 22.25 -9.50
CA PRO A 140 1.97 22.75 -9.83
C PRO A 140 1.91 23.33 -11.25
N GLY A 141 0.99 22.83 -12.07
CA GLY A 141 0.81 23.23 -13.47
C GLY A 141 1.40 22.26 -14.49
N ASP A 142 2.11 21.22 -14.06
CA ASP A 142 2.55 20.14 -14.94
C ASP A 142 1.37 19.29 -15.41
N ALA A 143 1.52 18.68 -16.60
CA ALA A 143 0.52 17.80 -17.19
C ALA A 143 0.47 16.40 -16.54
N ILE A 144 1.39 16.13 -15.62
CA ILE A 144 1.46 14.90 -14.81
C ILE A 144 1.38 15.29 -13.34
N HIS A 145 0.89 14.37 -12.53
CA HIS A 145 0.79 14.53 -11.09
C HIS A 145 2.13 14.23 -10.40
N GLY A 146 2.88 13.25 -10.91
CA GLY A 146 4.18 12.88 -10.38
C GLY A 146 4.91 11.85 -11.24
N THR A 147 6.10 11.48 -10.79
CA THR A 147 6.92 10.40 -11.39
C THR A 147 7.10 9.27 -10.39
N ALA A 148 6.73 8.05 -10.76
CA ALA A 148 6.93 6.83 -10.00
C ALA A 148 8.30 6.19 -10.28
N PHE A 149 8.97 5.72 -9.23
CA PHE A 149 10.25 5.00 -9.30
C PHE A 149 10.11 3.55 -8.84
N VAL A 150 9.09 3.25 -8.03
CA VAL A 150 8.74 1.89 -7.65
C VAL A 150 7.24 1.72 -7.87
N ILE A 151 6.84 0.59 -8.47
CA ILE A 151 5.42 0.23 -8.63
C ILE A 151 5.23 -1.21 -8.20
N LEU A 152 4.30 -1.44 -7.28
CA LEU A 152 3.82 -2.75 -6.90
C LEU A 152 2.57 -3.05 -7.71
N LEU A 153 2.57 -4.12 -8.50
CA LEU A 153 1.34 -4.65 -9.12
C LEU A 153 0.70 -5.59 -8.11
N LEU A 154 -0.40 -5.14 -7.52
CA LEU A 154 -1.09 -5.89 -6.51
C LEU A 154 -1.99 -6.93 -7.17
N PRO A 155 -2.17 -8.12 -6.56
CA PRO A 155 -3.22 -9.03 -7.00
C PRO A 155 -4.53 -8.25 -7.11
N SER A 156 -5.26 -8.49 -8.20
CA SER A 156 -6.68 -8.15 -8.18
C SER A 156 -7.25 -8.79 -6.93
N PRO A 157 -8.10 -8.08 -6.19
CA PRO A 157 -8.70 -8.69 -5.04
C PRO A 157 -9.40 -9.94 -5.59
N SER A 158 -9.25 -11.11 -4.95
CA SER A 158 -9.66 -12.40 -5.54
C SER A 158 -11.06 -12.28 -6.18
N ASP A 159 -11.43 -13.13 -7.14
CA ASP A 159 -12.85 -13.20 -7.56
C ASP A 159 -13.81 -13.57 -6.39
N GLY A 160 -13.27 -13.68 -5.17
CA GLY A 160 -13.93 -13.66 -3.88
C GLY A 160 -15.12 -12.74 -3.83
N GLY A 161 -16.28 -13.38 -3.96
CA GLY A 161 -17.60 -12.77 -3.81
C GLY A 161 -18.15 -12.98 -2.41
N GLU A 162 -17.31 -13.28 -1.43
CA GLU A 162 -17.72 -13.54 -0.06
C GLU A 162 -17.29 -12.40 0.86
N GLY A 163 -18.12 -12.12 1.86
CA GLY A 163 -17.86 -11.08 2.83
C GLY A 163 -18.97 -11.02 3.87
N CYS A 164 -18.57 -10.88 5.12
CA CYS A 164 -19.48 -10.63 6.22
C CYS A 164 -19.42 -9.16 6.64
N GLY A 165 -20.58 -8.50 6.61
CA GLY A 165 -20.70 -7.11 7.01
C GLY A 165 -20.38 -6.88 8.49
N HIS A 166 -20.15 -5.62 8.85
CA HIS A 166 -19.90 -5.20 10.24
C HIS A 166 -21.02 -5.64 11.23
N GLY A 167 -22.22 -5.93 10.72
CA GLY A 167 -23.34 -6.45 11.48
C GLY A 167 -23.14 -7.86 12.00
N TYR A 168 -22.42 -8.72 11.28
CA TYR A 168 -22.06 -10.09 11.70
C TYR A 168 -20.96 -10.03 12.76
N TRP A 169 -19.81 -9.44 12.39
CA TRP A 169 -18.60 -9.43 13.22
C TRP A 169 -18.78 -8.81 14.60
N LYS A 170 -19.67 -7.82 14.76
CA LYS A 170 -19.87 -7.13 16.05
C LYS A 170 -20.65 -7.92 17.10
N GLN A 171 -21.32 -9.02 16.73
CA GLN A 171 -22.18 -9.74 17.66
C GLN A 171 -21.36 -10.78 18.42
N SER A 172 -21.49 -10.79 19.75
CA SER A 172 -20.64 -11.60 20.62
C SER A 172 -20.72 -13.10 20.36
N GLN A 173 -21.82 -13.59 19.78
CA GLN A 173 -21.95 -15.00 19.44
C GLN A 173 -21.10 -15.44 18.23
N HIS A 174 -20.52 -14.51 17.47
CA HIS A 174 -19.64 -14.79 16.35
C HIS A 174 -18.16 -14.49 16.67
N PHE A 175 -17.82 -14.22 17.95
CA PHE A 175 -16.43 -13.94 18.35
C PHE A 175 -15.50 -15.15 18.22
N ASP A 176 -16.06 -16.35 18.16
CA ASP A 176 -15.33 -17.58 17.84
C ASP A 176 -14.89 -17.66 16.37
N ALA A 177 -15.54 -16.92 15.47
CA ALA A 177 -15.17 -16.80 14.07
C ALA A 177 -14.09 -15.73 13.81
N TRP A 178 -13.70 -14.93 14.82
CA TRP A 178 -12.68 -13.89 14.63
C TRP A 178 -11.32 -14.54 14.34
N PRO A 179 -10.69 -14.25 13.20
CA PRO A 179 -9.43 -14.88 12.81
C PRO A 179 -8.27 -14.39 13.68
N THR A 180 -7.31 -15.28 13.91
CA THR A 180 -6.00 -14.90 14.46
C THR A 180 -5.22 -14.10 13.40
N PRO A 181 -4.50 -13.02 13.74
CA PRO A 181 -4.18 -12.52 15.08
C PRO A 181 -5.12 -11.44 15.64
N TYR A 182 -6.35 -11.32 15.15
CA TYR A 182 -7.24 -10.20 15.48
C TYR A 182 -8.34 -10.62 16.47
N PRO A 183 -8.12 -10.62 17.80
CA PRO A 183 -9.21 -10.84 18.76
C PRO A 183 -10.10 -9.59 18.92
N PRO A 184 -11.33 -9.74 19.46
CA PRO A 184 -12.27 -8.63 19.65
C PRO A 184 -11.73 -7.44 20.44
N ASP A 185 -10.94 -7.70 21.47
CA ASP A 185 -10.37 -6.71 22.38
C ASP A 185 -9.03 -6.13 21.92
N LEU A 186 -8.53 -6.53 20.75
CA LEU A 186 -7.31 -5.95 20.17
C LEU A 186 -7.49 -4.44 20.01
N PRO A 187 -6.56 -3.61 20.53
CA PRO A 187 -6.60 -2.17 20.31
C PRO A 187 -6.55 -1.84 18.81
N PHE A 188 -7.35 -0.86 18.39
CA PHE A 188 -7.44 -0.48 16.98
C PHE A 188 -6.10 0.05 16.45
N ASP A 189 -5.37 0.79 17.30
CA ASP A 189 -4.06 1.38 17.03
C ASP A 189 -2.90 0.37 17.00
N GLU A 190 -3.16 -0.91 17.30
CA GLU A 190 -2.20 -2.00 17.03
C GLU A 190 -2.27 -2.50 15.58
N VAL A 191 -3.30 -2.12 14.82
CA VAL A 191 -3.53 -2.63 13.45
C VAL A 191 -3.60 -1.50 12.42
N PHE A 192 -4.23 -0.39 12.74
CA PHE A 192 -4.42 0.76 11.87
C PHE A 192 -3.85 2.03 12.53
N ASP A 193 -3.68 3.10 11.77
CA ASP A 193 -3.28 4.40 12.34
C ASP A 193 -4.28 4.90 13.40
N ASP A 194 -3.75 5.42 14.51
CA ASP A 194 -4.54 5.84 15.70
C ASP A 194 -5.53 6.96 15.38
N THR A 195 -6.71 6.53 14.97
CA THR A 195 -7.82 7.39 14.56
C THR A 195 -9.02 7.22 15.51
N PHE A 196 -8.96 6.23 16.40
CA PHE A 196 -9.98 5.89 17.39
C PHE A 196 -9.37 5.66 18.77
N PRO A 197 -8.90 6.73 19.45
CA PRO A 197 -8.07 6.59 20.64
C PRO A 197 -8.73 5.73 21.74
N GLY A 198 -7.99 4.70 22.16
CA GLY A 198 -8.40 3.79 23.23
C GLY A 198 -9.58 2.89 22.91
N LYS A 199 -9.90 2.67 21.63
CA LYS A 199 -10.93 1.71 21.20
C LYS A 199 -10.30 0.43 20.70
N SER A 200 -10.92 -0.69 21.05
CA SER A 200 -10.67 -1.98 20.42
C SER A 200 -11.37 -2.11 19.06
N LEU A 201 -10.97 -3.12 18.27
CA LEU A 201 -11.61 -3.47 17.00
C LEU A 201 -13.12 -3.65 17.15
N VAL A 202 -13.59 -4.36 18.19
CA VAL A 202 -15.02 -4.58 18.41
C VAL A 202 -15.76 -3.31 18.80
N GLU A 203 -15.13 -2.43 19.57
CA GLU A 203 -15.72 -1.14 19.94
C GLU A 203 -15.86 -0.22 18.71
N VAL A 204 -14.90 -0.26 17.78
CA VAL A 204 -14.99 0.46 16.51
C VAL A 204 -16.16 -0.07 15.67
N LEU A 205 -16.34 -1.39 15.57
CA LEU A 205 -17.51 -2.01 14.89
C LEU A 205 -18.86 -1.56 15.46
N GLN A 206 -18.90 -1.14 16.73
CA GLN A 206 -20.11 -0.71 17.44
C GLN A 206 -20.37 0.80 17.37
N LEU A 207 -19.45 1.59 16.81
CA LEU A 207 -19.60 3.05 16.76
C LEU A 207 -20.84 3.46 15.97
N PRO A 208 -21.66 4.39 16.49
CA PRO A 208 -22.77 4.95 15.74
C PRO A 208 -22.30 6.02 14.74
N GLY A 209 -23.11 6.30 13.72
CA GLY A 209 -22.90 7.42 12.80
C GLY A 209 -22.19 7.08 11.49
N GLY A 210 -21.87 8.13 10.73
CA GLY A 210 -21.26 8.07 9.39
C GLY A 210 -19.81 8.56 9.36
N GLY A 211 -19.33 8.93 8.17
CA GLY A 211 -17.99 9.49 7.97
C GLY A 211 -16.90 8.53 8.45
N LEU A 212 -15.95 9.05 9.23
CA LEU A 212 -14.86 8.28 9.80
C LEU A 212 -15.33 7.04 10.58
N HIS A 213 -16.39 7.15 11.39
CA HIS A 213 -16.92 5.99 12.12
C HIS A 213 -17.44 4.90 11.18
N ALA A 214 -18.04 5.28 10.03
CA ALA A 214 -18.48 4.31 9.04
C ALA A 214 -17.30 3.64 8.33
N LEU A 215 -16.26 4.41 7.98
CA LEU A 215 -15.03 3.85 7.45
C LEU A 215 -14.39 2.87 8.44
N GLY A 216 -14.27 3.24 9.71
CA GLY A 216 -13.72 2.37 10.75
C GLY A 216 -14.48 1.05 10.87
N ARG A 217 -15.82 1.07 10.87
CA ARG A 217 -16.63 -0.16 10.85
C ARG A 217 -16.38 -1.01 9.60
N ALA A 218 -16.30 -0.37 8.42
CA ALA A 218 -16.06 -1.06 7.16
C ALA A 218 -14.66 -1.69 7.10
N ALA A 219 -13.65 -0.98 7.59
CA ALA A 219 -12.27 -1.44 7.64
C ALA A 219 -12.07 -2.61 8.61
N VAL A 220 -12.62 -2.54 9.83
CA VAL A 220 -12.53 -3.68 10.76
C VAL A 220 -13.25 -4.91 10.18
N ALA A 221 -14.42 -4.76 9.56
CA ALA A 221 -15.10 -5.89 8.94
C ALA A 221 -14.29 -6.48 7.77
N ALA A 222 -13.70 -5.62 6.94
CA ALA A 222 -12.87 -6.04 5.81
C ALA A 222 -11.59 -6.77 6.28
N LEU A 223 -10.96 -6.29 7.35
CA LEU A 223 -9.80 -6.94 7.97
C LEU A 223 -10.13 -8.36 8.42
N LEU A 224 -11.27 -8.54 9.10
CA LEU A 224 -11.70 -9.84 9.61
C LEU A 224 -12.09 -10.78 8.46
N ASN A 225 -12.71 -10.26 7.39
CA ASN A 225 -12.97 -11.07 6.21
C ASN A 225 -11.66 -11.50 5.53
N ALA A 226 -10.74 -10.56 5.29
CA ALA A 226 -9.45 -10.80 4.65
C ALA A 226 -8.55 -11.79 5.42
N ALA A 227 -8.64 -11.78 6.74
CA ALA A 227 -7.87 -12.67 7.60
C ALA A 227 -8.55 -14.03 7.86
N SER A 228 -9.81 -14.20 7.47
CA SER A 228 -10.54 -15.43 7.71
C SER A 228 -10.22 -16.48 6.65
N PRO A 229 -9.81 -17.71 7.03
CA PRO A 229 -9.55 -18.78 6.07
C PRO A 229 -10.83 -19.33 5.42
N ASP A 230 -12.00 -19.00 5.99
CA ASP A 230 -13.31 -19.49 5.56
C ASP A 230 -14.13 -18.43 4.81
N VAL A 231 -13.51 -17.30 4.45
CA VAL A 231 -14.13 -16.25 3.63
C VAL A 231 -13.22 -16.02 2.43
N ASP A 232 -13.71 -16.27 1.21
CA ASP A 232 -13.02 -15.86 -0.02
C ASP A 232 -13.19 -14.34 -0.19
N TYR A 233 -12.47 -13.58 0.64
CA TYR A 233 -12.48 -12.14 0.62
C TYR A 233 -11.44 -11.62 -0.36
N PRO A 234 -11.77 -10.61 -1.16
CA PRO A 234 -10.94 -10.32 -2.30
C PRO A 234 -9.68 -9.54 -1.87
N LEU A 235 -9.74 -8.72 -0.82
CA LEU A 235 -8.55 -8.01 -0.32
C LEU A 235 -7.76 -8.82 0.72
N THR A 236 -6.46 -8.55 0.81
CA THR A 236 -5.62 -8.98 1.94
C THR A 236 -5.78 -8.05 3.13
N ALA A 237 -5.40 -8.53 4.33
CA ALA A 237 -5.45 -7.73 5.55
C ALA A 237 -4.61 -6.44 5.44
N ASP A 238 -3.40 -6.53 4.87
CA ASP A 238 -2.50 -5.39 4.69
C ASP A 238 -3.06 -4.35 3.71
N GLU A 239 -3.73 -4.78 2.64
CA GLU A 239 -4.39 -3.85 1.71
C GLU A 239 -5.54 -3.11 2.39
N VAL A 240 -6.33 -3.79 3.24
CA VAL A 240 -7.40 -3.14 4.01
C VAL A 240 -6.83 -2.09 4.96
N ILE A 241 -5.71 -2.40 5.63
CA ILE A 241 -5.01 -1.47 6.53
C ILE A 241 -4.55 -0.24 5.75
N GLN A 242 -3.83 -0.42 4.65
CA GLN A 242 -3.37 0.68 3.81
C GLN A 242 -4.51 1.53 3.25
N MET A 243 -5.59 0.89 2.79
CA MET A 243 -6.77 1.60 2.31
C MET A 243 -7.38 2.50 3.39
N PHE A 244 -7.42 2.05 4.65
CA PHE A 244 -7.88 2.86 5.77
C PHE A 244 -6.91 4.01 6.07
N ASP A 245 -5.63 3.70 6.24
CA ASP A 245 -4.58 4.64 6.65
C ASP A 245 -4.34 5.73 5.60
N ASP A 246 -4.50 5.45 4.30
CA ASP A 246 -4.44 6.46 3.23
C ASP A 246 -5.69 7.35 3.20
N ALA A 247 -6.87 6.77 3.47
CA ALA A 247 -8.15 7.47 3.33
C ALA A 247 -8.36 8.55 4.39
N VAL A 248 -7.83 8.35 5.60
CA VAL A 248 -7.96 9.27 6.74
C VAL A 248 -7.28 10.63 6.48
N PRO A 249 -5.97 10.69 6.18
CA PRO A 249 -5.28 11.95 5.83
C PRO A 249 -5.57 12.42 4.41
N GLY A 250 -5.80 11.50 3.46
CA GLY A 250 -5.99 11.81 2.03
C GLY A 250 -7.37 12.33 1.64
N GLY A 251 -8.36 12.28 2.54
CA GLY A 251 -9.72 12.76 2.27
C GLY A 251 -10.60 11.78 1.48
N GLY A 252 -10.17 10.52 1.33
CA GLY A 252 -10.87 9.45 0.61
C GLY A 252 -11.95 8.72 1.40
N LEU A 253 -12.21 9.13 2.65
CA LEU A 253 -13.07 8.43 3.62
C LEU A 253 -14.33 7.77 3.03
N GLN A 254 -15.12 8.53 2.26
CA GLN A 254 -16.40 8.05 1.73
C GLN A 254 -16.24 7.06 0.58
N ALA A 255 -15.22 7.25 -0.27
CA ALA A 255 -14.95 6.36 -1.40
C ALA A 255 -14.45 5.00 -0.88
N THR A 256 -13.42 5.02 -0.04
CA THR A 256 -12.86 3.83 0.60
C THR A 256 -13.91 3.08 1.41
N LYS A 257 -14.72 3.79 2.21
CA LYS A 257 -15.82 3.17 2.95
C LYS A 257 -16.75 2.41 2.01
N ASN A 258 -17.17 3.03 0.90
CA ASN A 258 -18.12 2.41 -0.03
C ASN A 258 -17.54 1.17 -0.72
N GLU A 259 -16.26 1.22 -1.05
CA GLU A 259 -15.54 0.07 -1.63
C GLU A 259 -15.50 -1.09 -0.63
N LEU A 260 -15.02 -0.86 0.59
CA LEU A 260 -14.93 -1.90 1.62
C LEU A 260 -16.31 -2.45 2.01
N GLU A 261 -17.35 -1.60 2.12
CA GLU A 261 -18.71 -2.09 2.37
C GLU A 261 -19.25 -2.96 1.23
N ALA A 262 -19.00 -2.59 -0.03
CA ALA A 262 -19.44 -3.40 -1.16
C ALA A 262 -18.84 -4.81 -1.14
N LEU A 263 -17.56 -4.92 -0.75
CA LEU A 263 -16.88 -6.20 -0.58
C LEU A 263 -17.39 -6.97 0.65
N ASN A 264 -17.56 -6.27 1.78
CA ASN A 264 -18.06 -6.87 3.02
C ASN A 264 -19.50 -7.40 2.91
N ASP A 265 -20.30 -6.86 1.98
CA ASP A 265 -21.69 -7.25 1.76
C ASP A 265 -21.85 -8.16 0.52
N ALA A 266 -20.75 -8.73 -0.01
CA ALA A 266 -20.77 -9.60 -1.19
C ALA A 266 -21.49 -10.94 -0.95
N GLY A 267 -21.58 -11.38 0.30
CA GLY A 267 -22.33 -12.55 0.73
C GLY A 267 -21.59 -13.30 1.84
N CYS A 268 -22.17 -13.38 3.04
CA CYS A 268 -21.47 -13.95 4.20
C CYS A 268 -21.54 -15.49 4.17
N PRO A 269 -20.40 -16.21 4.10
CA PRO A 269 -20.38 -17.67 4.10
C PRO A 269 -20.45 -18.26 5.52
N LEU A 270 -20.27 -17.41 6.54
CA LEU A 270 -20.22 -17.79 7.94
C LEU A 270 -21.63 -17.81 8.57
N ASN A 271 -21.83 -18.64 9.60
CA ASN A 271 -23.14 -18.93 10.21
C ASN A 271 -23.51 -18.03 11.39
#